data_AF-A0A1B7VM07-F1
#
_entry.id   AF-A0A1B7VM07-F1
#
_cell.length_a   1.000
_cell.length_b   1.000
_cell.length_c   1.000
_cell.angle_alpha   90.00
_cell.angle_beta   90.00
_cell.angle_gamma   90.00
#
_symmetry.space_group_name_H-M   'P 1'
#
loop_
_entity.id
_entity.type
_entity.pdbx_description
1 polymer ?
#
loop_
_entity_poly.entity_id
_entity_poly.type
_entity_poly.pdbx_seq_one_letter_code
_entity_poly.pdbx_strand_id
1 'polypeptide(L)'
;MRNRQLPYFLFSLTLVVIIGFFQFLDQLPTLPCQKSGFTVSQTTKSYIHPQKIVVRPWLGQHYVYAVFMLPNNHVYDQLMTINLPVNRTYCGVITNPTQTIDEINAKPGHYLVRGYLQTRTALKFIFAGQINDLKQINNWQLGYGIKKLPSE
;
A
#
# COMPACT_ATOMS: atom_id res chain seq x y z
N MET A 1 3.46 -54.12 3.48
CA MET A 1 2.40 -53.38 4.22
C MET A 1 2.57 -51.89 3.93
N ARG A 2 1.61 -51.26 3.23
CA ARG A 2 1.68 -49.83 2.86
C ARG A 2 1.49 -49.01 4.13
N ASN A 3 2.51 -48.26 4.56
CA ASN A 3 2.52 -47.53 5.81
C ASN A 3 1.49 -46.38 5.78
N ARG A 4 0.24 -46.68 6.14
CA ARG A 4 -0.89 -45.74 6.12
C ARG A 4 -0.70 -44.56 7.07
N GLN A 5 0.24 -44.64 8.02
CA GLN A 5 0.55 -43.61 9.01
C GLN A 5 1.40 -42.45 8.43
N LEU A 6 2.23 -42.73 7.43
CA LEU A 6 3.12 -41.74 6.78
C LEU A 6 2.36 -40.55 6.16
N PRO A 7 1.27 -40.73 5.37
CA PRO A 7 0.55 -39.61 4.80
C PRO A 7 -0.14 -38.72 5.86
N TYR A 8 -0.61 -39.28 6.98
CA TYR A 8 -1.21 -38.49 8.06
C TYR A 8 -0.15 -37.65 8.79
N PHE A 9 1.04 -38.21 9.00
CA PHE A 9 2.16 -37.47 9.57
C PHE A 9 2.63 -36.33 8.68
N LEU A 10 2.74 -36.57 7.36
CA LEU A 10 3.09 -35.51 6.41
C LEU A 10 2.01 -34.42 6.37
N PHE A 11 0.73 -34.81 6.39
CA PHE A 11 -0.38 -33.87 6.43
C PHE A 11 -0.35 -33.02 7.70
N SER A 12 -0.19 -33.63 8.88
CA SER A 12 -0.12 -32.87 10.14
C SER A 12 1.09 -31.94 10.19
N LEU A 13 2.25 -32.38 9.71
CA LEU A 13 3.45 -31.55 9.61
C LEU A 13 3.20 -30.33 8.70
N THR A 14 2.59 -30.52 7.53
CA THR A 14 2.26 -29.40 6.63
C THR A 14 1.30 -28.43 7.28
N LEU A 15 0.30 -28.91 8.03
CA LEU A 15 -0.69 -28.08 8.70
C LEU A 15 -0.05 -27.24 9.81
N VAL A 16 0.87 -27.82 10.60
CA VAL A 16 1.64 -27.09 11.62
C VAL A 16 2.51 -25.99 10.99
N VAL A 17 3.20 -26.30 9.89
CA VAL A 17 4.03 -25.32 9.16
C VAL A 17 3.18 -24.17 8.63
N ILE A 18 2.01 -24.46 8.05
CA ILE A 18 1.09 -23.44 7.53
C ILE A 18 0.60 -22.55 8.67
N ILE A 19 0.14 -23.12 9.78
CA ILE A 19 -0.34 -22.35 10.93
C ILE A 19 0.76 -21.47 11.51
N GLY A 20 1.97 -22.02 11.69
CA GLY A 20 3.12 -21.26 12.19
C GLY A 20 3.49 -20.09 11.28
N PHE A 21 3.41 -20.29 9.96
CA PHE A 21 3.66 -19.23 8.98
C PHE A 21 2.64 -18.09 9.07
N PHE A 22 1.34 -18.41 9.19
CA PHE A 22 0.30 -17.39 9.36
C PHE A 22 0.47 -16.61 10.67
N GLN A 23 0.76 -17.28 11.78
CA GLN A 23 1.02 -16.63 13.06
C GLN A 23 2.22 -15.69 13.01
N PHE A 24 3.31 -16.12 12.35
CA PHE A 24 4.49 -15.29 12.15
C PHE A 24 4.17 -14.03 11.34
N LEU A 25 3.35 -14.15 10.30
CA LEU A 25 2.89 -12.99 9.53
C LEU A 25 2.09 -12.03 10.43
N ASP A 26 1.15 -12.53 11.24
CA ASP A 26 0.25 -11.71 12.05
C ASP A 26 0.95 -10.89 13.14
N GLN A 27 2.04 -11.41 13.71
CA GLN A 27 2.77 -10.74 14.80
C GLN A 27 3.63 -9.54 14.33
N LEU A 28 3.77 -9.34 13.01
CA LEU A 28 4.59 -8.25 12.46
C LEU A 28 3.82 -6.92 12.47
N PRO A 29 4.43 -5.84 13.01
CA PRO A 29 3.76 -4.55 13.14
C PRO A 29 3.41 -4.00 11.76
N THR A 30 2.13 -3.72 11.55
CA THR A 30 1.65 -2.95 10.41
C THR A 30 1.91 -1.48 10.68
N LEU A 31 2.27 -0.71 9.66
CA LEU A 31 2.38 0.75 9.78
C LEU A 31 1.00 1.31 10.20
N PRO A 32 0.82 1.84 11.41
CA PRO A 32 -0.45 2.44 11.78
C PRO A 32 -0.67 3.68 10.92
N CYS A 33 -1.91 3.90 10.51
CA CYS A 33 -2.35 5.16 9.92
C CYS A 33 -2.44 6.25 11.00
N GLN A 34 -1.31 6.58 11.62
CA GLN A 34 -1.23 7.74 12.48
C GLN A 34 -1.35 8.98 11.58
N LYS A 35 -2.13 9.99 11.98
CA LYS A 35 -2.27 11.26 11.26
C LYS A 35 -0.96 12.06 11.30
N SER A 36 0.06 11.59 10.59
CA SER A 36 1.29 12.33 10.31
C SER A 36 1.21 12.82 8.87
N GLY A 37 0.80 14.07 8.71
CA GLY A 37 0.62 14.72 7.43
C GLY A 37 0.46 16.22 7.64
N PHE A 38 0.82 17.01 6.64
CA PHE A 38 0.78 18.46 6.71
C PHE A 38 -0.59 18.96 7.21
N THR A 39 -0.59 19.99 8.05
CA THR A 39 -1.81 20.69 8.51
C THR A 39 -2.39 21.48 7.34
N VAL A 40 -3.00 20.80 6.38
CA VAL A 40 -3.85 21.45 5.38
C VAL A 40 -4.95 22.12 6.19
N SER A 41 -4.98 23.46 6.14
CA SER A 41 -6.02 24.29 6.78
C SER A 41 -7.38 23.64 6.52
N GLN A 42 -8.24 23.57 7.54
CA GLN A 42 -9.39 22.69 7.73
C GLN A 42 -10.47 22.66 6.61
N THR A 43 -10.23 23.27 5.44
CA THR A 43 -11.22 23.56 4.42
C THR A 43 -10.97 22.97 3.02
N THR A 44 -9.79 22.42 2.67
CA THR A 44 -9.59 21.80 1.33
C THR A 44 -8.62 20.60 1.36
N LYS A 45 -8.94 19.57 2.14
CA LYS A 45 -8.32 18.25 1.97
C LYS A 45 -9.14 17.43 0.97
N SER A 46 -8.57 17.15 -0.18
CA SER A 46 -9.16 16.28 -1.21
C SER A 46 -8.36 14.99 -1.30
N TYR A 47 -8.95 13.96 -1.92
CA TYR A 47 -8.30 12.68 -2.14
C TYR A 47 -8.14 12.43 -3.64
N ILE A 48 -6.99 11.90 -4.02
CA ILE A 48 -6.69 11.51 -5.39
C ILE A 48 -6.40 10.01 -5.46
N HIS A 49 -6.85 9.40 -6.55
CA HIS A 49 -6.57 8.01 -6.88
C HIS A 49 -5.31 7.90 -7.76
N PRO A 50 -4.58 6.78 -7.68
CA PRO A 50 -3.38 6.61 -8.47
C PRO A 50 -3.68 6.39 -9.95
N GLN A 51 -2.73 6.77 -10.79
CA GLN A 51 -2.77 6.52 -12.23
C GLN A 51 -2.32 5.10 -12.58
N LYS A 52 -1.44 4.51 -11.75
CA LYS A 52 -0.90 3.16 -11.95
C LYS A 52 -0.70 2.47 -10.61
N ILE A 53 -0.97 1.18 -10.58
CA ILE A 53 -0.69 0.31 -9.43
C ILE A 53 0.18 -0.85 -9.92
N VAL A 54 1.21 -1.17 -9.13
CA VAL A 54 2.06 -2.34 -9.32
C VAL A 54 1.96 -3.20 -8.06
N VAL A 55 1.57 -4.47 -8.23
CA VAL A 55 1.48 -5.45 -7.14
C VAL A 55 2.31 -6.69 -7.50
N ARG A 56 3.62 -6.64 -7.21
CA ARG A 56 4.57 -7.73 -7.49
C ARG A 56 5.47 -8.01 -6.28
N PRO A 57 4.92 -8.46 -5.14
CA PRO A 57 5.68 -8.58 -3.89
C PRO A 57 6.84 -9.59 -3.97
N TRP A 58 6.79 -10.56 -4.90
CA TRP A 58 7.82 -11.55 -5.13
C TRP A 58 9.13 -10.97 -5.68
N LEU A 59 9.08 -9.79 -6.29
CA LEU A 59 10.27 -9.10 -6.83
C LEU A 59 11.07 -8.35 -5.76
N GLY A 60 10.62 -8.42 -4.50
CA GLY A 60 11.33 -7.88 -3.35
C GLY A 60 10.64 -6.67 -2.71
N GLN A 61 11.41 -5.97 -1.89
CA GLN A 61 10.95 -4.75 -1.23
C GLN A 61 10.67 -3.68 -2.31
N HIS A 62 9.63 -2.87 -2.10
CA HIS A 62 9.24 -1.77 -3.00
C HIS A 62 8.60 -2.16 -4.35
N TYR A 63 8.21 -3.41 -4.56
CA TYR A 63 7.45 -3.81 -5.77
C TYR A 63 5.93 -3.84 -5.57
N VAL A 64 5.44 -3.23 -4.48
CA VAL A 64 4.02 -2.98 -4.26
C VAL A 64 3.81 -1.48 -4.03
N TYR A 65 3.33 -0.78 -5.06
CA TYR A 65 3.17 0.67 -5.00
C TYR A 65 2.10 1.18 -5.95
N ALA A 66 1.69 2.40 -5.67
CA ALA A 66 0.82 3.19 -6.51
C ALA A 66 1.51 4.49 -6.94
N VAL A 67 1.20 4.97 -8.13
CA VAL A 67 1.76 6.21 -8.70
C VAL A 67 0.66 7.25 -8.73
N PHE A 68 0.88 8.38 -8.05
CA PHE A 68 -0.06 9.49 -8.01
C PHE A 68 0.50 10.68 -8.78
N MET A 69 -0.36 11.41 -9.49
CA MET A 69 -0.01 12.61 -10.23
C MET A 69 -0.68 13.81 -9.58
N LEU A 70 0.10 14.77 -9.13
CA LEU A 70 -0.39 15.96 -8.43
C LEU A 70 0.04 17.23 -9.15
N PRO A 71 -0.80 18.27 -9.15
CA PRO A 71 -0.41 19.58 -9.65
C PRO A 71 0.62 20.27 -8.73
N ASN A 72 1.54 21.04 -9.31
CA ASN A 72 2.69 21.66 -8.62
C ASN A 72 2.33 22.60 -7.46
N ASN A 73 1.12 23.15 -7.44
CA ASN A 73 0.63 24.05 -6.41
C ASN A 73 0.01 23.33 -5.19
N HIS A 74 0.02 22.00 -5.16
CA HIS A 74 -0.54 21.22 -4.07
C HIS A 74 0.54 20.49 -3.26
N VAL A 75 0.25 20.36 -1.97
CA VAL A 75 0.97 19.50 -1.02
C VAL A 75 0.17 18.23 -0.77
N TYR A 76 0.84 17.16 -0.34
CA TYR A 76 0.26 15.84 -0.11
C TYR A 76 0.62 15.30 1.27
N ASP A 77 -0.20 14.39 1.79
CA ASP A 77 0.07 13.68 3.04
C ASP A 77 1.31 12.79 2.92
N GLN A 78 2.08 12.66 4.01
CA GLN A 78 3.26 11.78 4.03
C GLN A 78 2.90 10.29 3.84
N LEU A 79 1.64 9.95 4.12
CA LEU A 79 1.10 8.60 4.03
C LEU A 79 -0.04 8.55 3.00
N MET A 80 0.01 7.55 2.13
CA MET A 80 -1.18 7.13 1.36
C MET A 80 -2.02 6.17 2.20
N THR A 81 -3.30 6.10 1.89
CA THR A 81 -4.25 5.16 2.48
C THR A 81 -4.71 4.12 1.45
N ILE A 82 -4.92 2.91 1.92
CA ILE A 82 -5.52 1.82 1.16
C ILE A 82 -6.73 1.31 1.95
N ASN A 83 -7.91 1.48 1.38
CA ASN A 83 -9.18 1.05 1.94
C ASN A 83 -9.56 -0.30 1.34
N LEU A 84 -9.51 -1.35 2.15
CA LEU A 84 -9.87 -2.71 1.73
C LEU A 84 -11.25 -3.11 2.28
N PRO A 85 -11.96 -4.05 1.63
CA PRO A 85 -13.37 -4.38 1.90
C PRO A 85 -13.72 -4.80 3.34
N VAL A 86 -12.72 -5.10 4.18
CA VAL A 86 -12.90 -5.60 5.56
C VAL A 86 -12.73 -4.47 6.60
N ASN A 87 -13.05 -3.21 6.23
CA ASN A 87 -12.92 -2.02 7.09
C ASN A 87 -11.53 -1.84 7.73
N ARG A 88 -10.48 -2.31 7.05
CA ARG A 88 -9.10 -2.09 7.48
C ARG A 88 -8.45 -1.11 6.52
N THR A 89 -8.11 0.07 7.03
CA THR A 89 -7.31 1.06 6.31
C THR A 89 -5.85 0.82 6.62
N TYR A 90 -5.04 0.68 5.57
CA TYR A 90 -3.60 0.53 5.68
C TYR A 90 -2.90 1.76 5.14
N CYS A 91 -1.75 2.07 5.73
CA CYS A 91 -0.94 3.19 5.30
C CYS A 91 0.35 2.73 4.62
N GLY A 92 0.74 3.51 3.63
CA GLY A 92 2.01 3.33 2.94
C GLY A 92 2.75 4.64 2.81
N VAL A 93 4.06 4.54 2.62
CA VAL A 93 4.97 5.68 2.66
C VAL A 93 5.06 6.30 1.27
N ILE A 94 4.97 7.63 1.20
CA ILE A 94 5.16 8.36 -0.05
C ILE A 94 6.64 8.71 -0.27
N THR A 95 7.10 8.65 -1.51
CA THR A 95 8.44 9.10 -1.92
C THR A 95 8.49 10.60 -2.20
N ASN A 96 9.70 11.10 -2.41
CA ASN A 96 9.89 12.44 -2.94
C ASN A 96 9.24 12.59 -4.33
N PRO A 97 8.83 13.82 -4.70
CA PRO A 97 8.32 14.14 -6.02
C PRO A 97 9.37 13.88 -7.10
N THR A 98 8.91 13.39 -8.26
CA THR A 98 9.73 13.21 -9.46
C THR A 98 8.90 13.54 -10.70
N GLN A 99 9.57 13.81 -11.82
CA GLN A 99 8.91 14.06 -13.09
C GLN A 99 8.59 12.79 -13.86
N THR A 100 9.27 11.67 -13.54
CA THR A 100 9.12 10.41 -14.28
C THR A 100 9.10 9.20 -13.34
N ILE A 101 8.12 8.31 -13.55
CA ILE A 101 7.96 7.04 -12.81
C ILE A 101 7.48 5.95 -13.78
N ASP A 102 8.27 4.88 -13.97
CA ASP A 102 7.91 3.68 -14.73
C ASP A 102 7.25 3.99 -16.07
N GLU A 103 7.95 4.80 -16.87
CA GLU A 103 7.56 5.28 -18.21
C GLU A 103 6.37 6.26 -18.22
N ILE A 104 5.84 6.63 -17.05
CA ILE A 104 4.89 7.73 -16.91
C ILE A 104 5.67 9.03 -16.74
N ASN A 105 5.44 9.97 -17.65
CA ASN A 105 5.91 11.34 -17.53
C ASN A 105 4.82 12.18 -16.87
N ALA A 106 5.22 13.07 -15.96
CA ALA A 106 4.32 14.06 -15.39
C ALA A 106 3.74 14.95 -16.49
N LYS A 107 2.45 15.27 -16.39
CA LYS A 107 1.85 16.28 -17.27
C LYS A 107 2.47 17.65 -16.97
N PRO A 108 2.46 18.60 -17.93
CA PRO A 108 2.86 19.97 -17.66
C PRO A 108 2.14 20.53 -16.42
N GLY A 109 2.89 21.17 -15.52
CA GLY A 109 2.36 21.71 -14.27
C GLY A 109 2.06 20.68 -13.18
N HIS A 110 2.49 19.42 -13.35
CA HIS A 110 2.30 18.33 -12.39
C HIS A 110 3.64 17.69 -12.01
N TYR A 111 3.62 16.91 -10.93
CA TYR A 111 4.67 15.99 -10.52
C TYR A 111 4.06 14.64 -10.17
N LEU A 112 4.91 13.62 -10.10
CA LEU A 112 4.54 12.26 -9.73
C LEU A 112 5.14 11.90 -8.36
N VAL A 113 4.44 11.06 -7.60
CA VAL A 113 4.94 10.43 -6.37
C VAL A 113 4.60 8.95 -6.36
N ARG A 114 5.47 8.12 -5.74
CA ARG A 114 5.18 6.72 -5.44
C ARG A 114 4.69 6.59 -4.01
N GLY A 115 3.59 5.87 -3.81
CA GLY A 115 3.17 5.39 -2.51
C GLY A 115 3.46 3.90 -2.37
N TYR A 116 4.35 3.52 -1.47
CA TYR A 116 4.73 2.12 -1.23
C TYR A 116 3.91 1.49 -0.13
N LEU A 117 3.27 0.36 -0.45
CA LEU A 117 2.72 -0.53 0.57
C LEU A 117 3.83 -1.48 1.03
N GLN A 118 3.87 -1.77 2.33
CA GLN A 118 4.78 -2.78 2.84
C GLN A 118 4.51 -4.13 2.16
N THR A 119 5.55 -4.75 1.59
CA THR A 119 5.45 -6.04 0.89
C THR A 119 4.79 -7.11 1.76
N ARG A 120 5.05 -7.10 3.07
CA ARG A 120 4.45 -8.03 4.05
C ARG A 120 2.93 -7.87 4.14
N THR A 121 2.44 -6.63 4.21
CA THR A 121 1.00 -6.33 4.18
C THR A 121 0.39 -6.83 2.88
N ALA A 122 1.03 -6.57 1.74
CA ALA A 122 0.55 -7.06 0.45
C ALA A 122 0.49 -8.59 0.39
N LEU A 123 1.50 -9.30 0.91
CA LEU A 123 1.51 -10.76 0.96
C LEU A 123 0.39 -11.32 1.82
N LYS A 124 0.12 -10.74 3.00
CA LYS A 124 -1.03 -11.14 3.84
C LYS A 124 -2.33 -11.10 3.05
N PHE A 125 -2.56 -10.01 2.31
CA PHE A 125 -3.75 -9.85 1.47
C PHE A 125 -3.82 -10.85 0.32
N ILE A 126 -2.69 -11.11 -0.34
CA ILE A 126 -2.64 -12.09 -1.42
C ILE A 126 -2.94 -13.50 -0.90
N PHE A 127 -2.38 -13.88 0.25
CA PHE A 127 -2.67 -15.18 0.87
C PHE A 127 -4.12 -15.29 1.38
N ALA A 128 -4.73 -14.17 1.76
CA ALA A 128 -6.16 -14.09 2.06
C ALA A 128 -7.06 -14.10 0.81
N GLY A 129 -6.49 -14.19 -0.41
CA GLY A 129 -7.24 -14.18 -1.68
C GLY A 129 -7.65 -12.78 -2.17
N GLN A 130 -7.19 -11.71 -1.51
CA GLN A 130 -7.58 -10.31 -1.77
C GLN A 130 -6.61 -9.58 -2.72
N ILE A 131 -5.96 -10.31 -3.64
CA ILE A 131 -5.03 -9.71 -4.61
C ILE A 131 -5.73 -8.71 -5.54
N ASN A 132 -7.00 -8.96 -5.88
CA ASN A 132 -7.76 -8.09 -6.77
C ASN A 132 -8.06 -6.74 -6.10
N ASP A 133 -8.33 -6.75 -4.79
CA ASP A 133 -8.56 -5.53 -4.02
C ASP A 133 -7.31 -4.64 -3.99
N LEU A 134 -6.12 -5.25 -3.91
CA LEU A 134 -4.86 -4.50 -4.01
C LEU A 134 -4.63 -3.90 -5.41
N LYS A 135 -5.20 -4.47 -6.47
CA LYS A 135 -5.06 -3.99 -7.84
C LYS A 135 -6.11 -2.95 -8.24
N GLN A 136 -7.17 -2.79 -7.46
CA GLN A 136 -8.22 -1.81 -7.73
C GLN A 136 -7.77 -0.40 -7.40
N ILE A 137 -7.83 0.50 -8.38
CA ILE A 137 -7.43 1.91 -8.26
C ILE A 137 -8.19 2.64 -7.15
N ASN A 138 -9.49 2.38 -7.04
CA ASN A 138 -10.37 3.08 -6.10
C ASN A 138 -10.06 2.79 -4.63
N ASN A 139 -9.36 1.69 -4.35
CA ASN A 139 -8.98 1.33 -2.99
C ASN A 139 -7.79 2.14 -2.49
N TRP A 140 -7.05 2.81 -3.38
CA TRP A 140 -5.85 3.58 -3.04
C TRP A 140 -6.14 5.07 -3.10
N GLN A 141 -5.74 5.80 -2.08
CA GLN A 141 -6.00 7.22 -1.95
C GLN A 141 -4.78 7.94 -1.38
N LEU A 142 -4.55 9.16 -1.88
CA LEU A 142 -3.59 10.08 -1.31
C LEU A 142 -4.32 11.39 -0.99
N GLY A 143 -4.21 11.85 0.25
CA GLY A 143 -4.71 13.16 0.63
C GLY A 143 -3.81 14.26 0.09
N TYR A 144 -4.41 15.29 -0.49
CA TYR A 144 -3.70 16.45 -1.02
C TYR A 144 -4.52 17.74 -0.81
N GLY A 145 -3.85 18.88 -0.87
CA GLY A 145 -4.48 20.18 -0.64
C GLY A 145 -3.58 21.34 -1.05
N ILE A 146 -4.14 22.54 -1.06
CA ILE A 146 -3.41 23.75 -1.43
C ILE A 146 -2.55 24.18 -0.24
N LYS A 147 -1.27 24.48 -0.52
CA LYS A 147 -0.39 25.08 0.48
C LYS A 147 -0.84 26.52 0.73
N LYS A 148 -1.42 26.81 1.91
CA LYS A 148 -1.48 28.21 2.37
C LYS A 148 -0.04 28.66 2.59
N LEU A 149 0.42 29.67 1.84
CA LEU A 149 1.59 30.41 2.25
C LEU A 149 1.30 31.00 3.64
N PRO A 150 2.25 30.97 4.59
CA PRO A 150 2.08 31.72 5.82
C PRO A 150 1.80 33.17 5.44
N SER A 151 0.66 33.69 5.89
CA SER A 151 0.38 35.12 5.82
C SER A 151 1.43 35.83 6.66
N GLU A 152 2.24 36.66 6.01
CA GLU A 152 3.15 37.60 6.65
C GLU A 152 2.36 38.68 7.41
#